data_AF-A0A1J1IVU7-F1
#
_entry.id   AF-A0A1J1IVU7-F1
#
_cell.length_a   1.000
_cell.length_b   1.000
_cell.length_c   1.000
_cell.angle_alpha   90.00
_cell.angle_beta   90.00
_cell.angle_gamma   90.00
#
_symmetry.space_group_name_H-M   'P 1'
#
loop_
_entity.id
_entity.type
_entity.pdbx_description
1 polymer ?
#
loop_
_entity_poly.entity_id
_entity_poly.type
_entity_poly.pdbx_seq_one_letter_code
_entity_poly.pdbx_strand_id
1 'polypeptide(L)'
;MSVETMTKTSSEVQQQGDRIIKTTTTEVITKSAMQPQQKMSPFAKFRQLDRQNSLPNPKTPTTPTTPGGSKVVGRPLFVFTDPNMANRALTAKDSLLLWCQTKTFGYENVNIENFSTSWSDGLAFCALIHHYLPDAFDFSKLTPKDRRHNFTLAFRVADEKAGIAPLLDVDDMVMYKKPDWKCVFCYVQSIYRRFRNED
;
A
#
# COMPACT_ATOMS: atom_id res chain seq x y z
N MET A 1 -37.95 25.80 17.53
CA MET A 1 -38.27 25.20 16.22
C MET A 1 -38.08 23.70 16.37
N SER A 2 -39.14 22.93 16.17
CA SER A 2 -39.17 21.49 16.40
C SER A 2 -38.43 20.74 15.29
N VAL A 3 -37.56 19.79 15.66
CA VAL A 3 -36.97 18.83 14.72
C VAL A 3 -37.89 17.62 14.64
N GLU A 4 -38.49 17.38 13.48
CA GLU A 4 -39.29 16.18 13.24
C GLU A 4 -38.42 15.10 12.59
N THR A 5 -38.17 14.03 13.33
CA THR A 5 -37.57 12.79 12.83
C THR A 5 -38.67 11.87 12.33
N MET A 6 -38.76 11.68 11.01
CA MET A 6 -39.62 10.65 10.43
C MET A 6 -38.82 9.38 10.16
N THR A 7 -39.18 8.29 10.83
CA THR A 7 -38.66 6.94 10.55
C THR A 7 -39.68 6.21 9.69
N LYS A 8 -39.33 5.87 8.45
CA LYS A 8 -40.16 5.00 7.61
C LYS A 8 -39.57 3.59 7.62
N THR A 9 -40.25 2.68 8.30
CA THR A 9 -39.90 1.26 8.33
C THR A 9 -40.73 0.51 7.29
N SER A 10 -40.07 -0.17 6.35
CA SER A 10 -40.71 -1.10 5.42
C SER A 10 -40.13 -2.50 5.60
N SER A 11 -40.96 -3.52 5.48
CA SER A 11 -40.57 -4.92 5.68
C SER A 11 -41.08 -5.75 4.51
N GLU A 12 -40.18 -6.44 3.83
CA GLU A 12 -40.50 -7.41 2.77
C GLU A 12 -40.01 -8.79 3.16
N VAL A 13 -40.85 -9.81 2.92
CA VAL A 13 -40.55 -11.22 3.22
C VAL A 13 -40.66 -12.00 1.90
N GLN A 14 -39.54 -12.56 1.45
CA GLN A 14 -39.49 -13.48 0.30
C GLN A 14 -39.17 -14.90 0.77
N GLN A 15 -39.95 -15.87 0.28
CA GLN A 15 -39.83 -17.29 0.57
C GLN A 15 -39.21 -18.02 -0.63
N GLN A 16 -38.04 -18.61 -0.45
CA GLN A 16 -37.42 -19.53 -1.41
C GLN A 16 -36.84 -20.71 -0.63
N GLY A 17 -37.58 -21.82 -0.58
CA GLY A 17 -37.17 -23.05 0.12
C GLY A 17 -37.11 -22.91 1.65
N ASP A 18 -36.70 -23.98 2.32
CA ASP A 18 -36.80 -24.24 3.79
C ASP A 18 -35.97 -23.31 4.71
N ARG A 19 -35.76 -22.04 4.33
CA ARG A 19 -35.12 -21.01 5.14
C ARG A 19 -35.86 -19.67 4.98
N ILE A 20 -36.38 -19.14 6.08
CA ILE A 20 -36.98 -17.80 6.14
C ILE A 20 -35.86 -16.77 6.29
N ILE A 21 -35.61 -15.97 5.26
CA ILE A 21 -34.68 -14.83 5.34
C ILE A 21 -35.51 -13.57 5.59
N LYS A 22 -35.32 -12.94 6.76
CA LYS A 22 -35.92 -11.64 7.09
C LYS A 22 -34.88 -10.55 6.80
N THR A 23 -35.04 -9.84 5.69
CA THR A 23 -34.19 -8.69 5.36
C THR A 23 -34.83 -7.42 5.90
N THR A 24 -34.24 -6.86 6.96
CA THR A 24 -34.69 -5.59 7.54
C THR A 24 -33.80 -4.47 6.99
N THR A 25 -34.31 -3.70 6.03
CA THR A 25 -33.62 -2.52 5.50
C THR A 25 -34.11 -1.29 6.27
N THR A 26 -33.22 -0.64 7.01
CA THR A 26 -33.47 0.64 7.67
C THR A 26 -32.70 1.72 6.93
N GLU A 27 -33.38 2.64 6.25
CA GLU A 27 -32.77 3.83 5.69
C GLU A 27 -32.89 5.02 6.65
N VAL A 28 -31.76 5.59 7.05
CA VAL A 28 -31.71 6.80 7.86
C VAL A 28 -31.15 7.92 6.99
N ILE A 29 -32.03 8.77 6.47
CA ILE A 29 -31.64 9.94 5.68
C ILE A 29 -31.36 11.09 6.65
N THR A 30 -30.08 11.34 6.91
CA THR A 30 -29.64 12.51 7.67
C THR A 30 -29.03 13.51 6.70
N LYS A 31 -29.72 14.65 6.48
CA LYS A 31 -29.14 15.77 5.74
C LYS A 31 -28.27 16.57 6.70
N SER A 32 -26.95 16.38 6.64
CA SER A 32 -25.99 17.31 7.23
C SER A 32 -24.78 17.44 6.32
N ALA A 33 -24.47 18.67 5.94
CA ALA A 33 -23.30 19.03 5.16
C ALA A 33 -22.01 18.74 5.96
N MET A 34 -21.04 18.04 5.36
CA MET A 34 -19.58 18.22 5.51
C MET A 34 -18.77 17.06 4.87
N GLN A 35 -18.04 17.40 3.81
CA GLN A 35 -16.79 16.81 3.24
C GLN A 35 -16.74 15.33 2.79
N PRO A 36 -16.11 15.05 1.61
CA PRO A 36 -15.94 13.69 1.10
C PRO A 36 -14.87 12.93 1.90
N GLN A 37 -15.26 11.83 2.53
CA GLN A 37 -14.33 10.90 3.18
C GLN A 37 -13.52 10.14 2.12
N GLN A 38 -12.31 10.63 1.81
CA GLN A 38 -11.36 9.86 1.00
C GLN A 38 -10.95 8.59 1.77
N LYS A 39 -11.07 7.44 1.09
CA LYS A 39 -10.60 6.14 1.57
C LYS A 39 -9.09 6.22 1.72
N MET A 40 -8.61 6.51 2.93
CA MET A 40 -7.18 6.56 3.23
C MET A 40 -6.52 5.22 2.89
N SER A 41 -5.30 5.27 2.35
CA SER A 41 -4.47 4.08 2.14
C SER A 41 -4.35 3.28 3.45
N PRO A 42 -4.35 1.94 3.41
CA PRO A 42 -4.20 1.09 4.60
C PRO A 42 -3.00 1.49 5.48
N PHE A 43 -1.92 1.97 4.86
CA PHE A 43 -0.73 2.46 5.56
C PHE A 43 -0.95 3.78 6.30
N ALA A 44 -1.75 4.69 5.76
CA ALA A 44 -2.11 5.94 6.44
C ALA A 44 -2.97 5.66 7.68
N LYS A 45 -3.89 4.69 7.58
CA LYS A 45 -4.71 4.25 8.72
C LYS A 45 -3.87 3.57 9.81
N PHE A 46 -2.89 2.77 9.42
CA PHE A 46 -1.96 2.13 10.35
C PHE A 46 -1.12 3.17 11.11
N ARG A 47 -0.54 4.15 10.41
CA ARG A 47 0.23 5.24 11.05
C ARG A 47 -0.61 6.10 12.00
N GLN A 48 -1.90 6.25 11.73
CA GLN A 48 -2.80 7.01 12.60
C GLN A 48 -3.10 6.27 13.90
N LEU A 49 -3.15 4.93 13.88
CA LEU A 49 -3.29 4.10 15.07
C LEU A 49 -2.04 4.16 15.97
N ASP A 50 -0.84 4.08 15.40
CA ASP A 50 0.41 4.21 16.16
C ASP A 50 0.53 5.57 16.86
N ARG A 51 0.07 6.65 16.20
CA ARG A 51 0.03 7.99 16.79
C ARG A 51 -0.93 8.10 17.97
N GLN A 52 -2.03 7.33 17.98
CA GLN A 52 -3.00 7.34 19.08
C GLN A 52 -2.50 6.54 20.30
N ASN A 53 -1.53 5.65 20.13
CA ASN A 53 -1.01 4.79 21.19
C ASN A 53 0.17 5.40 21.97
N SER A 54 0.49 6.68 21.77
CA SER A 54 1.67 7.34 22.36
C SER A 54 1.47 7.95 23.76
N LEU A 55 0.37 7.64 24.47
CA LEU A 55 0.16 8.07 25.86
C LEU A 55 0.54 6.94 26.84
N PRO A 56 1.31 7.21 27.90
CA PRO A 56 1.66 6.18 28.87
C PRO A 56 0.45 5.87 29.76
N ASN A 57 -0.16 4.69 29.62
CA ASN A 57 -1.13 4.16 30.57
C ASN A 57 -0.67 2.79 31.09
N PRO A 58 -0.62 2.54 32.41
CA PRO A 58 0.00 1.35 32.97
C PRO A 58 -1.03 0.25 33.18
N LYS A 59 -1.41 -0.48 32.12
CA LYS A 59 -2.11 -1.78 32.26
C LYS A 59 -1.63 -2.73 31.17
N THR A 60 -0.68 -3.58 31.52
CA THR A 60 -0.24 -4.71 30.69
C THR A 60 -1.37 -5.76 30.62
N PRO A 61 -1.64 -6.35 29.44
CA PRO A 61 -2.48 -7.55 29.36
C PRO A 61 -1.67 -8.76 29.83
N THR A 62 -2.24 -9.55 30.73
CA THR A 62 -1.68 -10.83 31.19
C THR A 62 -1.65 -11.84 30.05
N THR A 63 -0.45 -12.30 29.72
CA THR A 63 -0.17 -13.42 28.80
C THR A 63 -0.77 -14.72 29.33
N PRO A 64 -1.39 -15.59 28.49
CA PRO A 64 -1.87 -16.89 28.93
C PRO A 64 -0.70 -17.78 29.35
N THR A 65 -0.83 -18.42 30.52
CA THR A 65 0.15 -19.38 31.05
C THR A 65 -0.11 -20.77 30.48
N THR A 66 0.87 -21.34 29.79
CA THR A 66 0.87 -22.74 29.31
C THR A 66 1.37 -23.69 30.41
N PRO A 67 0.72 -24.84 30.65
CA PRO A 67 1.16 -25.80 31.66
C PRO A 67 2.32 -26.66 31.14
N GLY A 68 3.40 -26.73 31.92
CA GLY A 68 4.32 -27.88 32.05
C GLY A 68 5.17 -28.28 30.84
N GLY A 69 6.49 -28.04 30.92
CA GLY A 69 7.46 -28.69 30.03
C GLY A 69 8.86 -28.07 30.02
N SER A 70 9.74 -28.59 30.87
CA SER A 70 11.22 -28.62 30.81
C SER A 70 12.00 -27.44 30.21
N LYS A 71 12.82 -26.84 31.09
CA LYS A 71 13.85 -25.84 30.78
C LYS A 71 14.82 -26.36 29.70
N VAL A 72 14.78 -25.75 28.52
CA VAL A 72 15.93 -25.74 27.59
C VAL A 72 16.44 -24.31 27.51
N VAL A 73 17.53 -24.07 28.22
CA VAL A 73 18.25 -22.79 28.25
C VAL A 73 18.87 -22.53 26.88
N GLY A 74 18.57 -21.37 26.28
CA GLY A 74 19.43 -20.79 25.24
C GLY A 74 18.91 -20.68 23.81
N ARG A 75 17.62 -20.93 23.52
CA ARG A 75 17.06 -20.61 22.18
C ARG A 75 15.79 -19.75 22.30
N PRO A 76 15.68 -18.64 21.54
CA PRO A 76 14.44 -17.88 21.51
C PRO A 76 13.38 -18.77 20.84
N LEU A 77 12.28 -19.04 21.55
CA LEU A 77 11.19 -19.92 21.10
C LEU A 77 10.36 -19.32 19.94
N PHE A 78 10.64 -18.06 19.57
CA PHE A 78 10.11 -17.40 18.37
C PHE A 78 11.25 -16.71 17.61
N VAL A 79 11.84 -17.42 16.64
CA VAL A 79 12.70 -16.82 15.62
C VAL A 79 11.78 -16.41 14.46
N PHE A 80 11.39 -15.13 14.42
CA PHE A 80 10.51 -14.58 13.38
C PHE A 80 11.14 -14.62 11.97
N THR A 81 12.46 -14.81 11.88
CA THR A 81 13.22 -14.81 10.63
C THR A 81 14.09 -16.05 10.55
N ASP A 82 13.57 -17.10 9.93
CA ASP A 82 14.41 -18.22 9.47
C ASP A 82 15.54 -17.64 8.60
N PRO A 83 16.82 -17.90 8.90
CA PRO A 83 17.94 -17.37 8.12
C PRO A 83 17.87 -17.80 6.64
N ASN A 84 17.25 -18.94 6.33
CA ASN A 84 17.01 -19.35 4.95
C ASN A 84 16.01 -18.42 4.24
N MET A 85 14.95 -18.01 4.94
CA MET A 85 13.99 -17.04 4.42
C MET A 85 14.59 -15.64 4.24
N ALA A 86 15.44 -15.20 5.17
CA ALA A 86 16.17 -13.95 5.04
C ALA A 86 17.10 -13.97 3.81
N ASN A 87 17.85 -15.06 3.61
CA ASN A 87 18.69 -15.24 2.43
C ASN A 87 17.89 -15.25 1.13
N ARG A 88 16.76 -15.96 1.08
CA ARG A 88 15.86 -15.95 -0.09
C ARG A 88 15.27 -14.57 -0.37
N ALA A 89 14.97 -13.79 0.67
CA ALA A 89 14.49 -12.43 0.53
C ALA A 89 15.57 -11.47 0.00
N LEU A 90 16.83 -11.65 0.42
CA LEU A 90 17.98 -10.93 -0.15
C LEU A 90 18.13 -11.26 -1.64
N THR A 91 18.11 -12.55 -2.00
CA THR A 91 18.15 -12.96 -3.42
C THR A 91 16.97 -12.42 -4.22
N ALA A 92 15.76 -12.41 -3.66
CA ALA A 92 14.59 -11.87 -4.33
C ALA A 92 14.68 -10.34 -4.53
N LYS A 93 15.23 -9.63 -3.54
CA LYS A 93 15.47 -8.19 -3.63
C LYS A 93 16.50 -7.86 -4.70
N ASP A 94 17.60 -8.61 -4.74
CA ASP A 94 18.66 -8.43 -5.73
C ASP A 94 18.16 -8.78 -7.14
N SER A 95 17.35 -9.85 -7.28
CA SER A 95 16.72 -10.21 -8.56
C SER A 95 15.79 -9.11 -9.07
N LEU A 96 14.98 -8.52 -8.17
CA LEU A 96 14.10 -7.42 -8.54
C LEU A 96 14.89 -6.16 -8.90
N LEU A 97 15.98 -5.88 -8.18
CA LEU A 97 16.86 -4.75 -8.46
C LEU A 97 17.47 -4.88 -9.85
N LEU A 98 18.01 -6.06 -10.16
CA LEU A 98 18.55 -6.36 -11.48
C LEU A 98 17.50 -6.19 -12.58
N TRP A 99 16.28 -6.71 -12.37
CA TRP A 99 15.19 -6.52 -13.33
C TRP A 99 14.89 -5.03 -13.56
N CYS A 100 14.81 -4.22 -12.49
CA CYS A 100 14.61 -2.78 -12.63
C CYS A 100 15.72 -2.15 -13.49
N GLN A 101 16.99 -2.47 -13.19
CA GLN A 101 18.15 -1.96 -13.93
C GLN A 101 18.12 -2.37 -15.40
N THR A 102 17.79 -3.62 -15.71
CA THR A 102 17.69 -4.11 -17.09
C THR A 102 16.60 -3.36 -17.87
N LYS A 103 15.45 -3.11 -17.25
CA LYS A 103 14.31 -2.44 -17.90
C LYS A 103 14.50 -0.95 -18.06
N THR A 104 15.21 -0.31 -17.14
CA THR A 104 15.54 1.12 -17.22
C THR A 104 16.91 1.39 -17.84
N PHE A 105 17.55 0.39 -18.47
CA PHE A 105 18.84 0.59 -19.12
C PHE A 105 18.68 1.54 -20.32
N GLY A 106 19.51 2.59 -20.37
CA GLY A 106 19.49 3.59 -21.44
C GLY A 106 18.62 4.82 -21.17
N TYR A 107 17.90 4.88 -20.04
CA TYR A 107 17.19 6.08 -19.63
C TYR A 107 18.16 7.10 -18.99
N GLU A 108 18.12 8.34 -19.48
CA GLU A 108 18.95 9.41 -18.94
C GLU A 108 18.50 9.77 -17.51
N ASN A 109 19.47 10.06 -16.63
CA ASN A 109 19.23 10.47 -15.25
C ASN A 109 18.53 9.40 -14.37
N VAL A 110 18.49 8.13 -14.79
CA VAL A 110 17.95 7.01 -14.02
C VAL A 110 19.05 6.01 -13.72
N ASN A 111 19.43 5.89 -12.43
CA ASN A 111 20.33 4.86 -11.96
C ASN A 111 19.78 4.21 -10.68
N ILE A 112 19.31 2.98 -10.82
CA ILE A 112 18.63 2.25 -9.74
C ILE A 112 19.63 1.35 -9.03
N GLU A 113 20.13 1.78 -7.87
CA GLU A 113 21.06 0.99 -7.05
C GLU A 113 20.42 0.44 -5.77
N ASN A 114 19.28 1.02 -5.39
CA ASN A 114 18.58 0.67 -4.16
C ASN A 114 17.08 0.97 -4.32
N PHE A 115 16.27 0.50 -3.36
CA PHE A 115 14.83 0.79 -3.29
C PHE A 115 14.51 2.01 -2.42
N SER A 116 15.43 2.94 -2.21
CA SER A 116 15.21 4.11 -1.35
C SER A 116 15.48 5.41 -2.09
N THR A 117 16.70 5.94 -2.01
CA THR A 117 17.05 7.25 -2.59
C THR A 117 17.04 7.26 -4.11
N SER A 118 17.34 6.13 -4.77
CA SER A 118 17.26 6.01 -6.25
C SER A 118 15.83 6.14 -6.81
N TRP A 119 14.82 6.18 -5.96
CA TRP A 119 13.42 6.34 -6.35
C TRP A 119 12.82 7.67 -5.85
N SER A 120 13.62 8.51 -5.19
CA SER A 120 13.15 9.72 -4.51
C SER A 120 12.78 10.88 -5.46
N ASP A 121 13.29 10.83 -6.67
CA ASP A 121 13.12 11.77 -7.78
C ASP A 121 11.92 11.44 -8.69
N GLY A 122 11.44 10.19 -8.62
CA GLY A 122 10.28 9.70 -9.36
C GLY A 122 10.56 9.28 -10.81
N LEU A 123 11.74 9.58 -11.37
CA LEU A 123 12.08 9.20 -12.74
C LEU A 123 12.23 7.68 -12.89
N ALA A 124 12.72 6.99 -11.85
CA ALA A 124 12.81 5.53 -11.85
C ALA A 124 11.44 4.86 -12.08
N PHE A 125 10.36 5.39 -11.49
CA PHE A 125 9.01 4.88 -11.75
C PHE A 125 8.54 5.20 -13.17
N CYS A 126 8.77 6.44 -13.63
CA CYS A 126 8.43 6.84 -14.98
C CYS A 126 9.15 5.98 -16.03
N ALA A 127 10.46 5.77 -15.90
CA ALA A 127 11.24 4.98 -16.84
C ALA A 127 10.76 3.54 -16.91
N LEU A 128 10.47 2.94 -15.75
CA LEU A 128 9.99 1.56 -15.68
C LEU A 128 8.63 1.39 -16.37
N ILE A 129 7.71 2.34 -16.18
CA ILE A 129 6.38 2.31 -16.83
C ILE A 129 6.52 2.59 -18.33
N HIS A 130 7.34 3.57 -18.70
CA HIS A 130 7.57 3.98 -20.09
C HIS A 130 8.20 2.85 -20.92
N HIS A 131 9.00 1.96 -20.30
CA HIS A 131 9.55 0.79 -20.99
C HIS A 131 8.46 -0.12 -21.57
N TYR A 132 7.37 -0.36 -20.83
CA TYR A 132 6.24 -1.18 -21.30
C TYR A 132 5.19 -0.36 -22.05
N LEU A 133 5.06 0.93 -21.72
CA LEU A 133 4.05 1.83 -22.25
C LEU A 133 4.68 3.13 -22.78
N PRO A 134 5.44 3.07 -23.89
CA PRO A 134 6.12 4.25 -24.44
C PRO A 134 5.14 5.32 -24.96
N ASP A 135 3.91 4.93 -25.30
CA ASP A 135 2.86 5.84 -25.79
C ASP A 135 2.12 6.57 -24.66
N ALA A 136 2.46 6.30 -23.39
CA ALA A 136 1.73 6.91 -22.28
C ALA A 136 2.15 8.36 -22.00
N PHE A 137 3.44 8.69 -22.18
CA PHE A 137 3.98 10.04 -21.98
C PHE A 137 5.41 10.14 -22.55
N ASP A 138 5.88 11.36 -22.77
CA ASP A 138 7.25 11.61 -23.25
C ASP A 138 8.24 11.73 -22.09
N PHE A 139 9.11 10.73 -21.93
CA PHE A 139 10.13 10.70 -20.87
C PHE A 139 11.16 11.83 -21.01
N SER A 140 11.49 12.25 -22.23
CA SER A 140 12.56 13.23 -22.50
C SER A 140 12.27 14.62 -21.95
N LYS A 141 10.98 14.91 -21.68
CA LYS A 141 10.52 16.18 -21.10
C LYS A 141 10.56 16.19 -19.58
N LEU A 142 10.74 15.03 -18.94
CA LEU A 142 10.74 14.92 -17.48
C LEU A 142 12.09 15.35 -16.91
N THR A 143 12.05 16.04 -15.77
CA THR A 143 13.26 16.46 -15.06
C THR A 143 13.24 15.94 -13.62
N PRO A 144 14.40 15.64 -13.03
CA PRO A 144 14.48 15.16 -11.64
C PRO A 144 14.11 16.24 -10.60
N LYS A 145 13.97 17.51 -11.03
CA LYS A 145 13.58 18.64 -10.17
C LYS A 145 12.09 18.58 -9.85
N ASP A 146 11.26 18.17 -10.80
CA ASP A 146 9.80 18.17 -10.71
C ASP A 146 9.25 16.87 -10.10
N ARG A 147 9.78 16.50 -8.92
CA ARG A 147 9.48 15.22 -8.24
C ARG A 147 7.98 14.94 -8.11
N ARG A 148 7.20 15.94 -7.68
CA ARG A 148 5.75 15.81 -7.48
C ARG A 148 5.03 15.49 -8.79
N HIS A 149 5.44 16.12 -9.89
CA HIS A 149 4.87 15.86 -11.20
C HIS A 149 5.21 14.43 -11.66
N ASN A 150 6.47 14.02 -11.52
CA ASN A 150 6.95 12.69 -11.91
C ASN A 150 6.17 11.58 -11.20
N PHE A 151 6.05 11.66 -9.87
CA PHE A 151 5.29 10.67 -9.09
C PHE A 151 3.81 10.64 -9.47
N THR A 152 3.17 11.80 -9.60
CA THR A 152 1.75 11.89 -9.96
C THR A 152 1.50 11.27 -11.34
N LEU A 153 2.37 11.58 -12.31
CA LEU A 153 2.29 11.04 -13.66
C LEU A 153 2.47 9.53 -13.66
N ALA A 154 3.52 9.02 -13.01
CA ALA A 154 3.81 7.60 -12.92
C ALA A 154 2.63 6.82 -12.31
N PHE A 155 2.12 7.27 -11.16
CA PHE A 155 1.05 6.56 -10.46
C PHE A 155 -0.28 6.62 -11.21
N ARG A 156 -0.62 7.76 -11.82
CA ARG A 156 -1.81 7.89 -12.65
C ARG A 156 -1.75 6.95 -13.86
N VAL A 157 -0.63 6.95 -14.58
CA VAL A 157 -0.45 6.10 -15.76
C VAL A 157 -0.46 4.62 -15.40
N ALA A 158 0.20 4.25 -14.29
CA ALA A 158 0.21 2.88 -13.80
C ALA A 158 -1.21 2.37 -13.47
N ASP A 159 -2.04 3.21 -12.85
CA ASP A 159 -3.42 2.88 -12.53
C ASP A 159 -4.29 2.79 -13.80
N GLU A 160 -4.28 3.83 -14.64
CA GLU A 160 -5.15 3.92 -15.82
C GLU A 160 -4.81 2.89 -16.91
N LYS A 161 -3.52 2.64 -17.16
CA LYS A 161 -3.07 1.78 -18.28
C LYS A 161 -2.76 0.37 -17.85
N ALA A 162 -2.18 0.18 -16.66
CA ALA A 162 -1.76 -1.13 -16.18
C ALA A 162 -2.67 -1.70 -15.07
N GLY A 163 -3.60 -0.90 -14.53
CA GLY A 163 -4.49 -1.32 -13.43
C GLY A 163 -3.75 -1.51 -12.10
N ILE A 164 -2.60 -0.85 -11.92
CA ILE A 164 -1.78 -0.98 -10.72
C ILE A 164 -2.19 0.10 -9.72
N ALA A 165 -2.85 -0.32 -8.64
CA ALA A 165 -3.29 0.60 -7.60
C ALA A 165 -2.10 1.33 -6.95
N PRO A 166 -2.17 2.66 -6.76
CA PRO A 166 -1.11 3.44 -6.14
C PRO A 166 -0.99 3.10 -4.65
N LEU A 167 0.07 2.37 -4.27
CA LEU A 167 0.35 2.01 -2.87
C LEU A 167 1.10 3.11 -2.12
N LEU A 168 1.72 4.03 -2.84
CA LEU A 168 2.53 5.12 -2.32
C LEU A 168 1.77 6.43 -2.46
N ASP A 169 1.83 7.27 -1.43
CA ASP A 169 1.32 8.63 -1.49
C ASP A 169 2.37 9.56 -2.10
N VAL A 170 1.96 10.36 -3.09
CA VAL A 170 2.81 11.35 -3.75
C VAL A 170 3.36 12.36 -2.74
N ASP A 171 2.53 12.83 -1.81
CA ASP A 171 2.94 13.88 -0.87
C ASP A 171 3.99 13.36 0.11
N ASP A 172 3.86 12.11 0.59
CA ASP A 172 4.86 11.46 1.42
C ASP A 172 6.20 11.28 0.66
N MET A 173 6.15 10.82 -0.59
CA MET A 173 7.35 10.57 -1.40
C MET A 173 8.11 11.86 -1.73
N VAL A 174 7.39 12.97 -1.90
CA VAL A 174 8.01 14.29 -2.15
C VAL A 174 8.56 14.89 -0.86
N MET A 175 7.84 14.75 0.26
CA MET A 175 8.24 15.27 1.57
C MET A 175 9.53 14.62 2.08
N TYR A 176 9.66 13.30 1.94
CA TYR A 176 10.83 12.57 2.42
C TYR A 176 11.86 12.36 1.30
N LYS A 177 13.04 12.96 1.44
CA LYS A 177 14.17 12.75 0.50
C LYS A 177 14.64 11.29 0.46
N LYS A 178 14.39 10.53 1.53
CA LYS A 178 14.71 9.10 1.65
C LYS A 178 13.41 8.34 1.96
N PRO A 179 12.69 7.82 0.95
CA PRO A 179 11.49 7.04 1.19
C PRO A 179 11.83 5.70 1.86
N ASP A 180 10.87 5.13 2.60
CA ASP A 180 11.02 3.81 3.21
C ASP A 180 11.16 2.76 2.11
N TRP A 181 12.31 2.09 2.13
CA TRP A 181 12.66 1.10 1.13
C TRP A 181 11.70 -0.07 1.07
N LYS A 182 11.00 -0.40 2.16
CA LYS A 182 10.01 -1.48 2.17
C LYS A 182 8.76 -1.08 1.39
N CYS A 183 8.30 0.16 1.55
CA CYS A 183 7.13 0.67 0.84
C CYS A 183 7.40 0.72 -0.67
N VAL A 184 8.56 1.28 -1.06
CA VAL A 184 9.00 1.31 -2.46
C VAL A 184 9.15 -0.10 -3.01
N PHE A 185 9.82 -1.01 -2.28
CA PHE A 185 9.99 -2.40 -2.69
C PHE A 185 8.65 -3.10 -2.94
N CYS A 186 7.68 -2.98 -2.02
CA CYS A 186 6.36 -3.58 -2.19
C CYS A 186 5.62 -3.02 -3.40
N TYR A 187 5.73 -1.72 -3.67
CA TYR A 187 5.12 -1.12 -4.86
C TYR A 187 5.80 -1.59 -6.14
N VAL A 188 7.13 -1.63 -6.20
CA VAL A 188 7.86 -2.16 -7.37
C VAL A 188 7.57 -3.65 -7.59
N GLN A 189 7.39 -4.44 -6.52
CA GLN A 189 6.92 -5.83 -6.65
C GLN A 189 5.53 -5.93 -7.30
N SER A 190 4.62 -4.99 -7.02
CA SER A 190 3.31 -4.96 -7.66
C SER A 190 3.42 -4.69 -9.17
N ILE A 191 4.30 -3.76 -9.54
CA ILE A 191 4.64 -3.46 -10.95
C ILE A 191 5.26 -4.67 -11.63
N TYR A 192 6.29 -5.26 -11.00
CA TYR A 192 6.93 -6.48 -11.51
C TYR A 192 5.92 -7.60 -11.73
N ARG A 193 5.04 -7.88 -10.77
CA ARG A 193 4.04 -8.94 -10.91
C ARG A 193 3.08 -8.67 -12.07
N ARG A 194 2.75 -7.42 -12.34
CA ARG A 194 1.86 -7.03 -13.44
C ARG A 194 2.53 -7.20 -14.80
N PHE A 195 3.80 -6.82 -14.92
CA PHE A 195 4.55 -6.85 -16.18
C PHE A 195 5.36 -8.13 -16.44
N ARG A 196 5.54 -8.99 -15.44
CA ARG A 196 6.27 -10.28 -15.58
C ARG A 196 5.69 -11.19 -16.66
N ASN A 197 4.43 -11.03 -17.04
CA ASN A 197 3.79 -11.82 -18.10
C ASN A 197 3.90 -11.15 -19.48
N GLU A 198 4.43 -9.93 -19.55
CA GLU A 198 4.65 -9.15 -20.79
C GLU A 198 6.13 -9.15 -21.19
N ASP A 199 6.97 -9.91 -20.48
CA ASP A 199 8.39 -10.20 -20.76
C ASP A 199 8.56 -11.32 -21.81
#